data_AF-A0A3B9Y3S6-F1
#
_entry.id   AF-A0A3B9Y3S6-F1
#
_cell.length_a   1.000
_cell.length_b   1.000
_cell.length_c   1.000
_cell.angle_alpha   90.00
_cell.angle_beta   90.00
_cell.angle_gamma   90.00
#
_symmetry.space_group_name_H-M   'P 1'
#
loop_
_entity.id
_entity.type
_entity.pdbx_description
1 polymer ?
#
loop_
_entity_poly.entity_id
_entity_poly.type
_entity_poly.pdbx_seq_one_letter_code
_entity_poly.pdbx_strand_id
1 'polypeptide(L)'
;MNGLPQPQGTHVYQGWLLHTNGKNIISVTSIGLLNITNGTASVSFSGNVSGYDAAAVSMEPGPVATPKAPKGSVIALGSLKQTA
;
A
#
# COMPACT_ATOMS: atom_id res chain seq x y z
N MET A 1 17.23 8.78 7.80
CA MET A 1 16.22 8.01 7.05
C MET A 1 15.61 7.02 8.02
N ASN A 2 14.40 7.27 8.50
CA ASN A 2 13.73 6.34 9.41
C ASN A 2 13.03 5.31 8.53
N GLY A 3 13.44 4.04 8.63
CA GLY A 3 12.75 2.93 7.97
C GLY A 3 11.32 2.82 8.48
N LEU A 4 10.50 1.99 7.81
CA LEU A 4 9.15 1.72 8.27
C LEU A 4 9.20 1.17 9.71
N PRO A 5 8.29 1.60 10.62
CA PRO A 5 8.26 1.07 11.96
C PRO A 5 8.11 -0.46 11.91
N GLN A 6 8.68 -1.21 12.85
CA GLN A 6 8.35 -2.63 12.91
C GLN A 6 6.89 -2.76 13.38
N PRO A 7 6.06 -3.59 12.72
CA PRO A 7 4.71 -3.86 13.19
C PRO A 7 4.79 -4.41 14.63
N GLN A 8 4.16 -3.73 15.58
CA GLN A 8 4.08 -4.20 16.97
C GLN A 8 2.82 -5.06 17.14
N GLY A 9 2.92 -6.25 17.73
CA GLY A 9 1.78 -7.18 17.83
C GLY A 9 1.36 -7.78 16.49
N THR A 10 0.10 -8.19 16.35
CA THR A 10 -0.48 -8.74 15.10
C THR A 10 -0.87 -7.64 14.13
N HIS A 11 0.10 -6.86 13.64
CA HIS A 11 -0.12 -5.90 12.55
C HIS A 11 0.66 -6.33 11.31
N VAL A 12 0.14 -5.97 10.14
CA VAL A 12 0.80 -6.22 8.85
C VAL A 12 0.84 -4.96 8.01
N TYR A 13 1.83 -4.86 7.13
CA TYR A 13 1.82 -3.83 6.10
C TYR A 13 1.10 -4.34 4.87
N GLN A 14 0.23 -3.50 4.31
CA GLN A 14 -0.50 -3.81 3.10
C GLN A 14 -0.35 -2.70 2.08
N GLY A 15 -0.17 -3.11 0.83
CA GLY A 15 -0.01 -2.22 -0.31
C GLY A 15 -1.35 -2.00 -1.00
N TRP A 16 -1.50 -0.81 -1.56
CA TRP A 16 -2.69 -0.39 -2.28
C TRP A 16 -2.32 0.36 -3.55
N LEU A 17 -3.07 0.13 -4.61
CA LEU A 17 -3.11 0.99 -5.78
C LEU A 17 -4.37 1.84 -5.73
N LEU A 18 -4.24 3.11 -6.08
CA LEU A 18 -5.29 4.12 -5.96
C LEU A 18 -5.60 4.70 -7.34
N HIS A 19 -6.89 4.78 -7.66
CA HIS A 19 -7.37 5.70 -8.67
C HIS A 19 -7.84 6.97 -7.97
N THR A 20 -7.50 8.12 -8.54
CA THR A 20 -7.87 9.43 -8.02
C THR A 20 -8.55 10.29 -9.07
N ASN A 21 -9.44 11.16 -8.62
CA ASN A 21 -9.96 12.27 -9.41
C ASN A 21 -9.60 13.57 -8.68
N GLY A 22 -8.51 14.20 -9.13
CA GLY A 22 -7.88 15.29 -8.40
C GLY A 22 -7.33 14.83 -7.05
N LYS A 23 -7.92 15.32 -5.96
CA LYS A 23 -7.54 14.93 -4.58
C LYS A 23 -8.39 13.78 -4.01
N ASN A 24 -9.45 13.37 -4.70
CA ASN A 24 -10.38 12.36 -4.19
C ASN A 24 -9.95 10.97 -4.63
N ILE A 25 -9.89 10.01 -3.69
CA ILE A 25 -9.71 8.59 -4.01
C ILE A 25 -11.05 8.03 -4.48
N ILE A 26 -11.11 7.50 -5.69
CA ILE A 26 -12.35 6.95 -6.27
C ILE A 26 -12.41 5.43 -6.19
N SER A 27 -11.26 4.76 -6.22
CA SER A 27 -11.18 3.31 -5.99
C SER A 27 -9.80 2.91 -5.47
N VAL A 28 -9.78 1.78 -4.78
CA VAL A 28 -8.61 1.23 -4.11
C VAL A 28 -8.52 -0.25 -4.40
N THR A 29 -7.34 -0.71 -4.81
CA THR A 29 -7.06 -2.11 -5.08
C THR A 29 -5.98 -2.60 -4.13
N SER A 30 -6.25 -3.66 -3.38
CA SER A 30 -5.21 -4.33 -2.59
C SER A 30 -4.21 -5.01 -3.53
N ILE A 31 -2.92 -4.77 -3.30
CA ILE A 31 -1.83 -5.47 -4.00
C ILE A 31 -1.10 -6.47 -3.12
N GLY A 32 -1.61 -6.71 -1.90
CA GLY A 32 -1.11 -7.73 -0.98
C GLY A 32 -0.29 -7.20 0.19
N LEU A 33 0.17 -8.13 1.02
CA LEU A 33 0.98 -7.86 2.19
C LEU A 33 2.44 -7.57 1.78
N LEU A 34 3.05 -6.57 2.42
CA LEU A 34 4.45 -6.25 2.19
C LEU A 34 5.34 -7.16 3.00
N ASN A 35 6.38 -7.68 2.36
CA ASN A 35 7.49 -8.34 3.03
C ASN A 35 8.53 -7.29 3.43
N ILE A 36 8.98 -7.33 4.69
CA ILE A 36 10.05 -6.47 5.17
C ILE A 36 11.35 -7.26 5.11
N THR A 37 12.33 -6.75 4.36
CA THR A 37 13.68 -7.31 4.29
C THR A 37 14.68 -6.18 4.37
N ASN A 38 15.59 -6.24 5.36
CA ASN A 38 16.62 -5.22 5.59
C ASN A 38 16.06 -3.78 5.67
N GLY A 39 14.93 -3.60 6.36
CA GLY A 39 14.26 -2.30 6.52
C GLY A 39 13.54 -1.78 5.27
N THR A 40 13.57 -2.54 4.17
CA THR A 40 12.83 -2.25 2.94
C THR A 40 11.56 -3.09 2.93
N ALA A 41 10.41 -2.46 2.71
CA ALA A 41 9.16 -3.17 2.50
C ALA A 41 8.86 -3.27 1.00
N SER A 42 8.57 -4.48 0.53
CA SER A 42 8.30 -4.75 -0.89
C SER A 42 7.13 -5.71 -1.05
N VAL A 43 6.42 -5.56 -2.18
CA VAL A 43 5.36 -6.47 -2.60
C VAL A 43 5.48 -6.66 -4.10
N SER A 44 5.36 -7.90 -4.56
CA SER A 44 5.29 -8.22 -5.98
C SER A 44 3.84 -8.19 -6.41
N PHE A 45 3.49 -7.28 -7.31
CA PHE A 45 2.17 -7.21 -7.90
C PHE A 45 2.24 -7.73 -9.33
N SER A 46 1.53 -8.83 -9.62
CA SER A 46 1.51 -9.45 -10.95
C SER A 46 0.54 -8.80 -11.93
N GLY A 47 -0.22 -7.79 -11.48
CA GLY A 47 -1.17 -7.05 -12.31
C GLY A 47 -0.53 -5.84 -13.01
N ASN A 48 -1.35 -5.14 -13.79
CA ASN A 48 -0.93 -3.90 -14.44
C ASN A 48 -1.13 -2.71 -13.50
N VAL A 49 -0.11 -1.85 -13.39
CA VAL A 49 -0.17 -0.58 -12.65
C VAL A 49 -0.59 0.61 -13.52
N SER A 50 -0.66 0.44 -14.85
CA SER A 50 -1.18 1.46 -15.76
C SER A 50 -2.62 1.84 -15.41
N GLY A 51 -2.90 3.14 -15.43
CA GLY A 51 -4.21 3.69 -15.10
C GLY A 51 -4.42 4.01 -13.62
N TYR A 52 -3.55 3.53 -12.73
CA TYR A 52 -3.52 4.00 -11.33
C TYR A 52 -2.69 5.28 -11.21
N ASP A 53 -3.08 6.12 -10.24
CA ASP A 53 -2.48 7.44 -10.03
C ASP A 53 -1.45 7.43 -8.89
N ALA A 54 -1.65 6.54 -7.92
CA ALA A 54 -0.80 6.45 -6.74
C ALA A 54 -0.74 5.03 -6.16
N ALA A 55 0.28 4.80 -5.36
CA ALA A 55 0.41 3.65 -4.47
C ALA A 55 0.45 4.13 -3.02
N ALA A 56 -0.15 3.35 -2.12
CA ALA A 56 -0.14 3.62 -0.69
C ALA A 56 0.25 2.37 0.11
N VAL A 57 0.78 2.60 1.31
CA VAL A 57 1.04 1.55 2.30
C VAL A 57 0.25 1.89 3.55
N SER A 58 -0.51 0.93 4.06
CA SER A 58 -1.18 1.02 5.36
C SER A 58 -0.66 -0.01 6.34
N MET A 59 -0.77 0.30 7.63
CA MET A 59 -0.54 -0.62 8.73
C MET A 59 -1.88 -1.21 9.16
N GLU A 60 -2.19 -2.42 8.71
CA GLU A 60 -3.47 -3.08 8.95
C GLU A 60 -3.48 -3.87 10.28
N PRO A 61 -4.64 -3.91 10.97
CA PRO A 61 -4.81 -4.74 12.15
C PRO A 61 -5.00 -6.22 11.77
N GLY A 62 -4.45 -7.10 12.59
CA GLY A 62 -4.51 -8.55 12.39
C GLY A 62 -3.41 -9.07 11.46
N PRO A 63 -3.27 -10.40 11.36
CA PRO A 63 -2.22 -11.05 10.57
C PRO A 63 -2.56 -11.20 9.08
N VAL A 64 -3.70 -10.68 8.62
CA VAL A 64 -4.24 -10.94 7.26
C VAL A 64 -4.52 -9.66 6.51
N ALA A 65 -4.53 -9.74 5.17
CA ALA A 65 -4.85 -8.61 4.32
C ALA A 65 -6.32 -8.17 4.49
N THR A 66 -6.54 -6.87 4.54
CA THR A 66 -7.85 -6.23 4.48
C THR A 66 -8.37 -6.21 3.03
N PRO A 67 -9.62 -6.63 2.77
CA PRO A 67 -10.05 -6.96 1.42
C PRO A 67 -10.54 -5.81 0.53
N LYS A 68 -11.02 -4.68 1.09
CA LYS A 68 -11.77 -3.67 0.30
C LYS A 68 -11.16 -2.27 0.31
N ALA A 69 -10.62 -1.86 1.44
CA ALA A 69 -10.00 -0.55 1.65
C ALA A 69 -9.13 -0.63 2.91
N PRO A 70 -8.16 0.28 3.08
CA PRO A 70 -7.39 0.36 4.32
C PRO A 70 -8.32 0.50 5.53
N LYS A 71 -8.15 -0.35 6.54
CA LYS A 71 -8.79 -0.17 7.86
C LYS A 71 -7.83 0.49 8.85
N GLY A 72 -6.53 0.33 8.61
CA GLY A 72 -5.48 0.93 9.41
C GLY A 72 -5.02 2.28 8.86
N SER A 73 -4.05 2.86 9.57
CA SER A 73 -3.45 4.13 9.16
C SER A 73 -2.65 3.94 7.87
N VAL A 74 -2.89 4.83 6.90
CA VAL A 74 -2.00 4.99 5.74
C VAL A 74 -0.74 5.70 6.22
N ILE A 75 0.42 5.06 6.02
CA ILE A 75 1.71 5.52 6.53
C ILE A 75 2.70 5.93 5.43
N ALA A 76 2.40 5.57 4.18
CA ALA A 76 3.13 6.05 3.02
C ALA A 76 2.18 6.20 1.83
N LEU A 77 2.45 7.21 1.01
CA LEU A 77 1.74 7.50 -0.23
C LEU A 77 2.76 8.00 -1.25
N GLY A 78 2.67 7.51 -2.48
CA GLY A 78 3.51 7.96 -3.59
C GLY A 78 2.73 7.98 -4.89
N SER A 79 2.88 9.05 -5.68
CA SER A 79 2.32 9.12 -7.02
C SER A 79 3.04 8.15 -7.95
N LEU A 80 2.29 7.45 -8.78
CA LEU A 80 2.85 6.63 -9.85
C LEU A 80 3.10 7.54 -11.05
N LYS A 81 4.34 7.59 -11.53
CA LYS A 81 4.61 8.22 -12.82
C LYS A 81 4.07 7.29 -13.90
N GLN A 82 3.05 7.75 -14.63
CA GLN A 82 2.73 7.13 -15.90
C GLN A 82 3.95 7.30 -16.81
N THR A 83 4.63 6.20 -17.12
CA THR A 83 5.51 6.16 -18.28
C THR A 83 4.63 6.31 -19.51
N ALA A 84 4.71 7.48 -20.14
CA ALA A 84 4.09 7.75 -21.44
C ALA A 84 4.68 6.86 -22.53
#